data_AF-A0A2V7WGF1-F1
#
_entry.id   AF-A0A2V7WGF1-F1
#
_cell.length_a   1.000
_cell.length_b   1.000
_cell.length_c   1.000
_cell.angle_alpha   90.00
_cell.angle_beta   90.00
_cell.angle_gamma   90.00
#
_symmetry.space_group_name_H-M   'P 1'
#
loop_
_entity.id
_entity.type
_entity.pdbx_description
1 polymer ?
#
loop_
_entity_poly.entity_id
_entity_poly.type
_entity_poly.pdbx_seq_one_letter_code
_entity_poly.pdbx_strand_id
1 'polypeptide(L)'
;MSQGMVRMPGTLAVVAVPGRLEATLSGPFGSPLARYGSGVLEASGTRPIPLDAEELRAVLAGVWRAEPRVAGARDGRTLLRFSGKDAVEGVLEVSQARLATLSIVRPEADLLATYSGRLDPWPERIALEDRRTGRRLELTLVAREPA
;
A
#
# COMPACT_ATOMS: atom_id res chain seq x y z
N MET A 1 -3.73 18.05 23.52
CA MET A 1 -4.93 17.18 23.54
C MET A 1 -4.71 16.07 22.54
N SER A 2 -4.41 14.86 23.01
CA SER A 2 -4.17 13.69 22.16
C SER A 2 -5.49 13.22 21.57
N GLN A 3 -5.74 13.54 20.29
CA GLN A 3 -6.85 12.92 19.56
C GLN A 3 -6.55 11.42 19.47
N GLY A 4 -7.37 10.63 20.15
CA GLY A 4 -7.29 9.18 20.17
C GLY A 4 -7.39 8.63 18.75
N MET A 5 -6.44 7.77 18.42
CA MET A 5 -6.34 6.96 17.21
C MET A 5 -7.67 6.24 16.93
N VAL A 6 -8.40 6.66 15.89
CA VAL A 6 -9.56 5.88 15.42
C VAL A 6 -9.06 4.81 14.46
N ARG A 7 -8.95 3.57 14.94
CA ARG A 7 -8.82 2.39 14.07
C ARG A 7 -10.16 2.17 13.37
N MET A 8 -10.27 2.59 12.12
CA MET A 8 -11.49 2.40 11.34
C MET A 8 -11.35 1.19 10.41
N PRO A 9 -12.12 0.10 10.61
CA PRO A 9 -12.21 -0.96 9.62
C PRO A 9 -12.89 -0.41 8.36
N GLY A 10 -12.32 -0.69 7.19
CA GLY A 10 -12.83 -0.22 5.90
C GLY A 10 -12.72 -1.28 4.81
N THR A 11 -13.45 -1.06 3.71
CA THR A 11 -13.40 -1.90 2.52
C THR A 11 -12.71 -1.15 1.39
N LEU A 12 -11.69 -1.74 0.78
CA LEU A 12 -11.14 -1.22 -0.48
C LEU A 12 -11.69 -2.05 -1.65
N ALA A 13 -12.51 -1.41 -2.48
CA ALA A 13 -12.89 -1.92 -3.78
C ALA A 13 -11.84 -1.49 -4.80
N VAL A 14 -11.29 -2.43 -5.57
CA VAL A 14 -10.34 -2.13 -6.66
C VAL A 14 -10.90 -2.68 -7.95
N VAL A 15 -11.03 -1.81 -8.95
CA VAL A 15 -11.39 -2.18 -10.33
C VAL A 15 -10.13 -2.03 -11.16
N ALA A 16 -9.59 -3.16 -11.63
CA ALA A 16 -8.35 -3.22 -12.39
C ALA A 16 -8.57 -3.93 -13.74
N VAL A 17 -8.93 -3.16 -14.77
CA VAL A 17 -9.12 -3.65 -16.15
C VAL A 17 -8.08 -3.00 -17.10
N PRO A 18 -7.87 -3.52 -18.33
CA PRO A 18 -6.96 -2.88 -19.28
C PRO A 18 -7.31 -1.40 -19.50
N GLY A 19 -6.36 -0.50 -19.26
CA GLY A 19 -6.54 0.95 -19.42
C GLY A 19 -7.29 1.67 -18.29
N ARG A 20 -7.77 0.97 -17.24
CA ARG A 20 -8.48 1.60 -16.11
C ARG A 20 -8.10 0.96 -14.78
N LEU A 21 -7.68 1.81 -13.84
CA LEU A 21 -7.51 1.44 -12.44
C LEU A 21 -8.26 2.45 -11.58
N GLU A 22 -9.22 1.95 -10.83
CA GLU A 22 -9.93 2.73 -9.82
C GLU A 22 -9.86 1.98 -8.51
N ALA A 23 -9.72 2.71 -7.41
CA ALA A 23 -9.85 2.13 -6.08
C ALA A 23 -10.74 3.03 -5.23
N THR A 24 -11.64 2.45 -4.44
CA THR A 24 -12.46 3.20 -3.50
C THR A 24 -12.35 2.56 -2.15
N LEU A 25 -11.84 3.32 -1.19
CA LEU A 25 -11.87 2.98 0.21
C LEU A 25 -13.15 3.51 0.82
N SER A 26 -13.93 2.63 1.43
CA SER A 26 -15.11 2.97 2.21
C SER A 26 -14.95 2.60 3.67
N GLY A 27 -15.54 3.39 4.57
CA GLY A 27 -15.63 3.10 5.99
C GLY A 27 -16.60 1.95 6.29
N PRO A 28 -16.80 1.61 7.57
CA PRO A 28 -17.59 0.44 7.97
C PRO A 28 -19.07 0.52 7.59
N PHE A 29 -19.57 1.73 7.28
CA PHE A 29 -20.95 1.98 6.87
C PHE A 29 -21.09 2.27 5.36
N GLY A 30 -20.05 1.98 4.57
CA GLY A 30 -20.05 2.17 3.11
C GLY A 30 -19.76 3.60 2.63
N SER A 31 -19.57 4.56 3.54
CA SER A 31 -19.19 5.93 3.18
C SER A 31 -17.77 5.99 2.60
N PRO A 32 -17.54 6.60 1.43
CA PRO A 32 -16.20 6.70 0.85
C PRO A 32 -15.29 7.57 1.72
N LEU A 33 -14.13 7.05 2.07
CA LEU A 33 -13.07 7.71 2.84
C LEU A 33 -11.92 8.17 1.94
N ALA A 34 -11.61 7.38 0.91
CA ALA A 34 -10.62 7.71 -0.10
C ALA A 34 -11.01 7.13 -1.46
N ARG A 35 -10.64 7.81 -2.53
CA ARG A 35 -10.83 7.36 -3.90
C ARG A 35 -9.54 7.56 -4.69
N TYR A 36 -9.17 6.52 -5.40
CA TYR A 36 -8.16 6.56 -6.43
C TYR A 36 -8.83 6.61 -7.80
N GLY A 37 -8.43 7.61 -8.58
CA GLY A 37 -8.82 7.76 -9.98
C GLY A 37 -7.85 8.72 -10.67
N SER A 38 -7.61 8.51 -11.97
CA SER A 38 -6.82 9.44 -12.79
C SER A 38 -5.40 9.75 -12.25
N GLY A 39 -4.73 8.78 -11.60
CA GLY A 39 -3.36 8.95 -11.09
C GLY A 39 -3.26 9.67 -9.74
N VAL A 40 -4.38 9.85 -9.05
CA VAL A 40 -4.44 10.58 -7.78
C VAL A 40 -5.23 9.76 -6.77
N LEU A 41 -4.67 9.61 -5.56
CA LEU A 41 -5.37 9.11 -4.39
C LEU A 41 -5.86 10.30 -3.57
N GLU A 42 -7.17 10.51 -3.55
CA GLU A 42 -7.86 11.55 -2.79
C GLU A 42 -8.45 10.94 -1.52
N ALA A 43 -8.23 11.54 -0.36
CA ALA A 43 -8.91 11.14 0.88
C ALA A 43 -9.48 12.36 1.61
N SER A 44 -10.60 12.18 2.29
CA SER A 44 -11.25 13.28 3.00
C SER A 44 -10.33 13.85 4.08
N GLY A 45 -10.04 15.14 3.98
CA GLY A 45 -9.19 15.85 4.93
C GLY A 45 -7.69 15.56 4.82
N THR A 46 -7.20 14.94 3.74
CA THR A 46 -5.77 14.96 3.37
C THR A 46 -5.53 15.75 2.10
N ARG A 47 -4.27 16.12 1.85
CA ARG A 47 -3.85 16.50 0.49
C ARG A 47 -3.91 15.27 -0.42
N PRO A 48 -4.28 15.44 -1.69
CA PRO A 48 -4.21 14.36 -2.67
C PRO A 48 -2.77 13.84 -2.81
N ILE A 49 -2.62 12.52 -2.88
CA ILE A 49 -1.32 11.87 -3.08
C ILE A 49 -1.22 11.50 -4.56
N PRO A 50 -0.31 12.10 -5.33
CA PRO A 50 -0.05 11.65 -6.69
C PRO A 50 0.60 10.27 -6.61
N LEU A 51 -0.10 9.26 -7.12
CA LEU A 51 0.34 7.87 -7.14
C LEU A 51 -0.08 7.35 -8.51
N ASP A 52 0.84 6.97 -9.37
CA ASP A 52 0.41 6.49 -10.68
C ASP A 52 -0.25 5.09 -10.58
N ALA A 53 -0.88 4.66 -11.67
CA ALA A 53 -1.63 3.41 -11.67
C ALA A 53 -0.73 2.19 -11.46
N GLU A 54 0.52 2.24 -11.92
CA GLU A 54 1.47 1.14 -11.76
C GLU A 54 2.05 1.12 -10.34
N GLU A 55 2.28 2.28 -9.73
CA GLU A 55 2.67 2.43 -8.33
C GLU A 55 1.58 1.87 -7.40
N LEU A 56 0.30 2.20 -7.64
CA LEU A 56 -0.80 1.64 -6.86
C LEU A 56 -0.88 0.11 -7.02
N ARG A 57 -0.76 -0.41 -8.25
CA ARG A 57 -0.73 -1.87 -8.50
C ARG A 57 0.43 -2.53 -7.76
N ALA A 58 1.61 -1.93 -7.79
CA ALA A 58 2.79 -2.39 -7.08
C ALA A 58 2.54 -2.48 -5.56
N VAL A 59 2.03 -1.39 -4.95
CA VAL A 59 1.68 -1.36 -3.52
C VAL A 59 0.65 -2.43 -3.17
N LEU A 60 -0.42 -2.57 -3.96
CA LEU A 60 -1.46 -3.57 -3.73
C LEU A 60 -0.93 -5.01 -3.89
N ALA A 61 0.01 -5.24 -4.81
CA ALA A 61 0.62 -6.54 -5.06
C ALA A 61 1.71 -6.89 -4.03
N GLY A 62 2.20 -5.92 -3.25
CA GLY A 62 3.38 -6.12 -2.41
C GLY A 62 4.64 -6.36 -3.23
N VAL A 63 4.78 -5.64 -4.35
CA VAL A 63 5.96 -5.67 -5.22
C VAL A 63 6.38 -4.24 -5.56
N TRP A 64 7.59 -4.06 -6.09
CA TRP A 64 8.01 -2.79 -6.65
C TRP A 64 8.72 -3.01 -7.98
N ARG A 65 8.39 -2.20 -8.99
CA ARG A 65 8.84 -2.38 -10.38
C ARG A 65 10.10 -1.58 -10.70
N ALA A 66 11.12 -1.75 -9.86
CA ALA A 66 12.48 -1.28 -10.13
C ALA A 66 13.47 -2.33 -9.67
N GLU A 67 14.68 -2.31 -10.23
CA GLU A 67 15.72 -3.25 -9.80
C GLU A 67 16.12 -2.94 -8.35
N PRO A 68 16.00 -3.91 -7.41
CA PRO A 68 16.42 -3.71 -6.05
C PRO A 68 17.92 -3.96 -5.89
N ARG A 69 18.53 -3.24 -4.95
CA ARG A 69 19.84 -3.57 -4.38
C ARG A 69 19.66 -4.05 -2.95
N VAL A 70 20.43 -5.05 -2.55
CA VAL A 70 20.46 -5.52 -1.16
C VAL A 70 21.24 -4.50 -0.32
N ALA A 71 20.56 -3.91 0.66
CA ALA A 71 21.16 -2.95 1.60
C ALA A 71 21.50 -3.57 2.96
N GLY A 72 20.99 -4.77 3.24
CA GLY A 72 21.29 -5.54 4.44
C GLY A 72 20.48 -6.82 4.50
N ALA A 73 20.94 -7.79 5.29
CA ALA A 73 20.20 -9.04 5.53
C ALA A 73 20.42 -9.49 6.97
N ARG A 74 19.34 -9.92 7.63
CA ARG A 74 19.36 -10.41 9.01
C ARG A 74 18.13 -11.28 9.28
N ASP A 75 18.32 -12.39 9.99
CA ASP A 75 17.24 -13.24 10.53
C ASP A 75 16.18 -13.65 9.47
N GLY A 76 16.64 -14.09 8.29
CA GLY A 76 15.75 -14.51 7.19
C GLY A 76 15.03 -13.36 6.48
N ARG A 77 15.39 -12.12 6.78
CA ARG A 77 14.88 -10.91 6.15
C ARG A 77 15.97 -10.16 5.41
N THR A 78 15.62 -9.61 4.26
CA THR A 78 16.53 -8.82 3.41
C THR A 78 15.95 -7.44 3.20
N LEU A 79 16.72 -6.41 3.54
CA LEU A 79 16.40 -5.04 3.19
C LEU A 79 16.79 -4.79 1.72
N LEU A 80 15.81 -4.44 0.92
CA LEU A 80 15.93 -4.05 -0.47
C LEU A 80 15.79 -2.53 -0.58
N ARG A 81 16.67 -1.91 -1.37
CA ARG A 81 16.55 -0.51 -1.80
C ARG A 81 16.31 -0.48 -3.29
N PHE A 82 15.25 0.19 -3.72
CA PHE A 82 14.89 0.28 -5.12
C PHE A 82 15.43 1.57 -5.71
N SER A 83 15.97 1.50 -6.92
CA SER A 83 16.37 2.70 -7.66
C SER A 83 15.17 3.52 -8.11
N GLY A 84 15.26 4.85 -8.08
CA GLY A 84 14.20 5.72 -8.59
C GLY A 84 14.34 7.17 -8.12
N LYS A 85 13.36 7.99 -8.49
CA LYS A 85 13.20 9.38 -8.02
C LYS A 85 12.86 9.45 -6.53
N ASP A 86 12.12 8.45 -6.03
CA ASP A 86 11.65 8.36 -4.66
C ASP A 86 12.50 7.38 -3.86
N ALA A 87 12.63 7.60 -2.56
CA ALA A 87 13.31 6.68 -1.67
C ALA A 87 12.37 5.52 -1.33
N VAL A 88 12.55 4.40 -2.02
CA VAL A 88 11.72 3.20 -1.85
C VAL A 88 12.55 2.07 -1.26
N GLU A 89 12.05 1.51 -0.16
CA GLU A 89 12.67 0.38 0.54
C GLU A 89 11.66 -0.73 0.78
N GLY A 90 12.10 -1.98 0.74
CA GLY A 90 11.25 -3.14 1.02
C GLY A 90 11.97 -4.14 1.92
N VAL A 91 11.26 -4.75 2.85
CA VAL A 91 11.79 -5.88 3.62
C VAL A 91 11.25 -7.15 3.01
N LEU A 92 12.12 -7.95 2.40
CA LEU A 92 11.80 -9.26 1.84
C LEU A 92 11.92 -10.33 2.92
N GLU A 93 10.87 -11.11 3.13
CA GLU A 93 10.91 -12.35 3.91
C GLU A 93 11.31 -13.50 2.99
N VAL A 94 12.54 -14.00 3.17
CA VAL A 94 13.19 -14.93 2.22
C VAL A 94 12.49 -16.27 2.16
N SER A 95 12.04 -16.79 3.31
CA SER A 95 11.34 -18.08 3.41
C SER A 95 10.02 -18.13 2.62
N GLN A 96 9.41 -16.96 2.40
CA GLN A 96 8.13 -16.81 1.71
C GLN A 96 8.26 -16.09 0.37
N ALA A 97 9.48 -15.71 -0.03
CA ALA A 97 9.78 -14.95 -1.24
C ALA A 97 8.83 -13.75 -1.46
N ARG A 98 8.51 -13.01 -0.39
CA ARG A 98 7.54 -11.90 -0.44
C ARG A 98 8.00 -10.68 0.36
N LEU A 99 7.53 -9.50 -0.02
CA LEU A 99 7.71 -8.32 0.82
C LEU A 99 6.84 -8.44 2.08
N ALA A 100 7.47 -8.32 3.24
CA ALA A 100 6.81 -8.10 4.52
C ALA A 100 6.40 -6.63 4.67
N THR A 101 7.23 -5.70 4.19
CA THR A 101 6.93 -4.27 4.17
C THR A 101 7.42 -3.60 2.90
N LEU A 102 6.80 -2.49 2.54
CA LEU A 102 7.23 -1.56 1.50
C LEU A 102 7.09 -0.12 2.03
N SER A 103 8.18 0.64 1.99
CA SER A 103 8.26 2.04 2.44
C SER A 103 8.52 2.94 1.24
N ILE A 104 7.78 4.03 1.13
CA ILE A 104 7.96 5.03 0.07
C ILE A 104 8.03 6.41 0.71
N VAL A 105 9.20 7.04 0.63
CA VAL A 105 9.44 8.38 1.17
C VAL A 105 9.59 9.37 0.03
N ARG A 106 8.76 10.42 0.06
CA ARG A 106 8.75 11.54 -0.89
C ARG A 106 8.44 12.86 -0.18
N PRO A 107 8.70 14.04 -0.79
CA PRO A 107 8.51 15.34 -0.13
C PRO A 107 7.13 15.56 0.50
N GLU A 108 6.09 14.94 -0.07
CA GLU A 108 4.69 15.07 0.31
C GLU A 108 4.14 13.92 1.16
N ALA A 109 4.84 12.77 1.27
CA ALA A 109 4.32 11.58 1.97
C ALA A 109 5.44 10.65 2.49
N ASP A 110 5.19 9.97 3.63
CA ASP A 110 6.02 8.85 4.12
C ASP A 110 5.11 7.64 4.35
N LEU A 111 5.01 6.79 3.32
CA LEU A 111 4.08 5.67 3.30
C LEU A 111 4.78 4.38 3.72
N LEU A 112 4.17 3.64 4.63
CA LEU A 112 4.55 2.27 4.99
C LEU A 112 3.38 1.33 4.73
N ALA A 113 3.56 0.40 3.80
CA ALA A 113 2.70 -0.76 3.65
C ALA A 113 3.30 -1.96 4.41
N THR A 114 2.48 -2.64 5.19
CA THR A 114 2.80 -3.92 5.86
C THR A 114 1.86 -4.99 5.33
N TYR A 115 2.42 -6.11 4.89
CA TYR A 115 1.70 -7.21 4.26
C TYR A 115 1.58 -8.39 5.22
N SER A 116 0.39 -8.99 5.30
CA SER A 116 0.16 -10.15 6.16
C SER A 116 -0.93 -11.08 5.62
N GLY A 117 -1.08 -12.24 6.25
CA GLY A 117 -1.99 -13.30 5.80
C GLY A 117 -1.43 -14.10 4.63
N ARG A 118 -2.29 -14.77 3.87
CA ARG A 118 -1.89 -15.54 2.68
C ARG A 118 -1.53 -14.61 1.51
N LEU A 119 -0.63 -15.07 0.65
CA LEU A 119 -0.28 -14.43 -0.61
C LEU A 119 -0.51 -15.43 -1.74
N ASP A 120 -1.55 -15.24 -2.56
CA ASP A 120 -1.73 -16.00 -3.81
C ASP A 120 -2.93 -15.44 -4.61
N PRO A 121 -2.77 -14.61 -5.66
CA PRO A 121 -1.56 -13.89 -6.05
C PRO A 121 -1.41 -12.54 -5.33
N TRP A 122 -2.41 -12.12 -4.57
CA TRP A 122 -2.44 -10.85 -3.82
C TRP A 122 -2.33 -11.08 -2.31
N PRO A 123 -1.79 -10.11 -1.54
CA PRO A 123 -1.81 -10.16 -0.07
C PRO A 123 -3.24 -10.19 0.45
N GLU A 124 -3.50 -11.03 1.44
CA GLU A 124 -4.79 -11.09 2.13
C GLU A 124 -5.06 -9.81 2.93
N ARG A 125 -4.01 -9.23 3.54
CA ARG A 125 -4.13 -8.01 4.33
C ARG A 125 -2.99 -7.04 4.05
N ILE A 126 -3.34 -5.75 4.02
CA ILE A 126 -2.40 -4.65 3.86
C ILE A 126 -2.72 -3.60 4.93
N ALA A 127 -1.75 -3.28 5.78
CA ALA A 127 -1.84 -2.11 6.65
C ALA A 127 -0.98 -1.00 6.02
N LEU A 128 -1.62 0.07 5.56
CA LEU A 128 -0.97 1.25 5.00
C LEU A 128 -0.97 2.37 6.06
N GLU A 129 0.19 2.94 6.32
CA GLU A 129 0.36 4.04 7.27
C GLU A 129 1.07 5.20 6.58
N ASP A 130 0.56 6.42 6.75
CA ASP A 130 1.33 7.63 6.52
C ASP A 130 2.00 8.05 7.83
N ARG A 131 3.29 7.77 7.96
CA ARG A 131 4.08 8.00 9.17
C ARG A 131 4.20 9.48 9.54
N ARG A 132 4.00 10.40 8.59
CA ARG A 132 4.04 11.84 8.85
C ARG A 132 2.79 12.32 9.57
N THR A 133 1.64 11.75 9.23
CA THR A 133 0.34 12.15 9.79
C THR A 133 -0.17 11.18 10.85
N GLY A 134 0.43 10.00 10.97
CA GLY A 134 -0.04 8.90 11.82
C GLY A 134 -1.34 8.26 11.34
N ARG A 135 -1.82 8.64 10.15
CA ARG A 135 -3.04 8.06 9.58
C ARG A 135 -2.76 6.65 9.12
N ARG A 136 -3.66 5.74 9.48
CA ARG A 136 -3.55 4.33 9.15
C ARG A 136 -4.82 3.83 8.49
N LEU A 137 -4.61 2.97 7.51
CA LEU A 137 -5.61 2.26 6.75
C LEU A 137 -5.32 0.76 6.83
N GLU A 138 -6.33 -0.04 7.18
CA GLU A 138 -6.24 -1.49 7.14
C GLU A 138 -7.16 -2.03 6.04
N LEU A 139 -6.59 -2.86 5.18
CA LEU A 139 -7.24 -3.46 4.02
C LEU A 139 -7.26 -4.96 4.19
N THR A 140 -8.41 -5.56 3.91
CA THR A 140 -8.59 -7.01 3.85
C THR A 140 -9.14 -7.37 2.47
N LEU A 141 -8.56 -8.38 1.83
CA LEU A 141 -9.07 -8.93 0.60
C LEU A 141 -10.38 -9.69 0.89
N VAL A 142 -11.50 -9.18 0.36
CA VAL A 142 -12.83 -9.75 0.61
C VAL A 142 -13.29 -10.68 -0.51
N ALA A 143 -12.99 -10.34 -1.77
CA ALA A 143 -13.40 -11.12 -2.92
C ALA A 143 -12.45 -10.91 -4.11
N ARG A 144 -12.49 -11.85 -5.06
CA ARG A 144 -11.86 -11.73 -6.37
C ARG A 144 -12.90 -12.06 -7.42
N GLU A 145 -13.06 -11.18 -8.39
CA GLU A 145 -13.83 -11.53 -9.57
C GLU A 145 -12.95 -12.40 -10.48
N PRO A 146 -13.49 -13.51 -11.01
CA PRO A 146 -12.79 -14.30 -12.02
C PRO A 146 -12.58 -13.44 -13.28
N ALA A 147 -11.41 -13.60 -13.89
CA ALA A 147 -11.05 -12.97 -15.16
C ALA A 147 -11.89 -13.50 -16.32
#